data_AF-A0A1F5PM90-F1
#
_entry.id   AF-A0A1F5PM90-F1
#
_cell.length_a   1.000
_cell.length_b   1.000
_cell.length_c   1.000
_cell.angle_alpha   90.00
_cell.angle_beta   90.00
_cell.angle_gamma   90.00
#
_symmetry.space_group_name_H-M   'P 1'
#
loop_
_entity.id
_entity.type
_entity.pdbx_description
1 polymer ?
#
loop_
_entity_poly.entity_id
_entity_poly.type
_entity_poly.pdbx_seq_one_letter_code
_entity_poly.pdbx_strand_id
1 'polypeptide(L)'
;MSEVFTFDYVLDYAKRGLPAALFVRLCEDRVADQEPTWHEYGVLGHMHAVYSAATQLFQMTGMDIRAAAALHDIGKFQNLKRAFSLVDRTGSPGNAYYNHEAVSADFAQGAGLQLADCLTIRLHHFAYLSIKDQSLIIKLRGDQENFLRWMLLCAADAVGKGWTPAQREQRSQIAEKFERLSAIFHYDRNNPVLLTALAAVREWELPEVPVFTGRQTHSQPAEVRQPTPRFN
;
A
#
# COMPACT_ATOMS: atom_id res chain seq x y z
N MET A 1 16.27 -16.73 8.56
CA MET A 1 16.00 -16.21 7.20
C MET A 1 15.21 -14.93 7.38
N SER A 2 15.64 -13.81 6.80
CA SER A 2 14.86 -12.57 6.85
C SER A 2 13.56 -12.78 6.09
N GLU A 3 12.44 -12.45 6.70
CA GLU A 3 11.13 -12.53 6.06
C GLU A 3 11.08 -11.58 4.85
N VAL A 4 10.62 -12.07 3.70
CA VAL A 4 10.50 -11.25 2.48
C VAL A 4 9.07 -10.72 2.43
N PHE A 5 8.90 -9.42 2.64
CA PHE A 5 7.60 -8.77 2.60
C PHE A 5 7.20 -8.47 1.15
N THR A 6 6.43 -9.39 0.56
CA THR A 6 5.81 -9.24 -0.76
C THR A 6 4.32 -8.97 -0.62
N PHE A 7 3.62 -8.74 -1.73
CA PHE A 7 2.15 -8.73 -1.71
C PHE A 7 1.55 -10.09 -1.30
N ASP A 8 2.17 -11.22 -1.68
CA ASP A 8 1.70 -12.55 -1.26
C ASP A 8 1.70 -12.70 0.27
N TYR A 9 2.69 -12.11 0.95
CA TYR A 9 2.71 -12.07 2.41
C TYR A 9 1.47 -11.36 2.98
N VAL A 10 1.07 -10.24 2.38
CA VAL A 10 -0.13 -9.48 2.79
C VAL A 10 -1.39 -10.32 2.63
N LEU A 11 -1.51 -11.01 1.50
CA LEU A 11 -2.65 -11.88 1.23
C LEU A 11 -2.72 -13.05 2.22
N ASP A 12 -1.58 -13.69 2.50
CA ASP A 12 -1.48 -14.76 3.48
C ASP A 12 -1.80 -14.28 4.91
N TYR A 13 -1.29 -13.10 5.27
CA TYR A 13 -1.60 -12.45 6.55
C TYR A 13 -3.11 -12.19 6.69
N ALA A 14 -3.75 -11.62 5.67
CA ALA A 14 -5.18 -11.37 5.67
C ALA A 14 -5.99 -12.67 5.79
N LYS A 15 -5.62 -13.70 5.02
CA LYS A 15 -6.30 -15.00 4.99
C LYS A 15 -6.23 -15.73 6.33
N ARG A 16 -5.10 -15.64 7.04
CA ARG A 16 -4.90 -16.29 8.35
C ARG A 16 -5.41 -15.45 9.51
N GLY A 17 -5.34 -14.12 9.41
CA GLY A 17 -5.64 -13.19 10.49
C GLY A 17 -7.10 -12.74 10.58
N LEU A 18 -7.86 -12.83 9.50
CA LEU A 18 -9.26 -12.39 9.45
C LEU A 18 -10.25 -13.57 9.53
N PRO A 19 -11.42 -13.39 10.15
CA PRO A 19 -12.52 -14.34 10.01
C PRO A 19 -12.85 -14.59 8.54
N ALA A 20 -13.18 -15.83 8.16
CA ALA A 20 -13.39 -16.22 6.76
C ALA A 20 -14.38 -15.29 6.01
N ALA A 21 -15.50 -14.94 6.64
CA ALA A 21 -16.48 -14.02 6.04
C ALA A 21 -15.90 -12.61 5.81
N LEU A 22 -15.04 -12.14 6.71
CA LEU A 22 -14.39 -10.83 6.59
C LEU A 22 -13.32 -10.83 5.50
N PHE A 23 -12.57 -11.93 5.37
CA PHE A 23 -11.62 -12.12 4.27
C PHE A 23 -12.33 -12.15 2.91
N VAL A 24 -13.44 -12.87 2.79
CA VAL A 24 -14.27 -12.86 1.57
C VAL A 24 -14.70 -11.43 1.23
N ARG A 25 -15.20 -10.68 2.23
CA ARG A 25 -15.62 -9.30 2.02
C ARG A 25 -14.46 -8.38 1.62
N LEU A 26 -13.27 -8.60 2.15
CA LEU A 26 -12.05 -7.89 1.75
C LEU A 26 -11.66 -8.18 0.29
N CYS A 27 -11.75 -9.44 -0.15
CA CYS A 27 -11.52 -9.80 -1.56
C CYS A 27 -12.57 -9.17 -2.49
N GLU A 28 -13.80 -9.03 -2.02
CA GLU A 28 -14.94 -8.47 -2.77
C GLU A 28 -15.18 -6.98 -2.47
N ASP A 29 -14.20 -6.29 -1.86
CA ASP A 29 -14.31 -4.88 -1.48
C ASP A 29 -14.62 -4.02 -2.71
N ARG A 30 -15.70 -3.24 -2.61
CA ARG A 30 -16.20 -2.43 -3.72
C ARG A 30 -15.73 -1.00 -3.54
N VAL A 31 -15.19 -0.41 -4.61
CA VAL A 31 -14.79 1.00 -4.65
C VAL A 31 -15.91 1.94 -4.20
N ALA A 32 -17.16 1.64 -4.58
CA ALA A 32 -18.34 2.43 -4.20
C ALA A 32 -18.62 2.45 -2.69
N ASP A 33 -18.09 1.51 -1.92
CA ASP A 33 -18.28 1.42 -0.46
C ASP A 33 -17.21 2.26 0.30
N GLN A 34 -16.19 2.80 -0.40
CA GLN A 34 -15.09 3.56 0.17
C GLN A 34 -15.36 5.07 0.20
N GLU A 35 -15.04 5.71 1.33
CA GLU A 35 -15.11 7.17 1.49
C GLU A 35 -13.80 7.74 2.05
N PRO A 36 -13.19 8.73 1.37
CA PRO A 36 -13.54 9.23 0.04
C PRO A 36 -13.21 8.21 -1.07
N THR A 37 -13.92 8.27 -2.20
CA THR A 37 -13.67 7.40 -3.38
C THR A 37 -12.40 7.84 -4.11
N TRP A 38 -11.27 7.40 -3.57
CA TRP A 38 -9.92 7.78 -3.99
C TRP A 38 -9.18 6.69 -4.73
N HIS A 39 -9.78 5.52 -4.94
CA HIS A 39 -9.11 4.37 -5.52
C HIS A 39 -9.97 3.80 -6.65
N GLU A 40 -9.32 3.34 -7.72
CA GLU A 40 -9.95 2.52 -8.77
C GLU A 40 -10.14 1.05 -8.33
N TYR A 41 -9.54 0.65 -7.20
CA TYR A 41 -9.60 -0.72 -6.66
C TYR A 41 -10.03 -0.76 -5.19
N GLY A 42 -10.55 -1.93 -4.77
CA GLY A 42 -10.70 -2.31 -3.36
C GLY A 42 -9.34 -2.36 -2.63
N VAL A 43 -9.34 -2.45 -1.30
CA VAL A 43 -8.10 -2.37 -0.47
C VAL A 43 -6.98 -3.31 -0.95
N LEU A 44 -7.26 -4.60 -1.20
CA LEU A 44 -6.24 -5.54 -1.68
C LEU A 44 -5.73 -5.19 -3.08
N GLY A 45 -6.61 -4.73 -3.96
CA GLY A 45 -6.21 -4.34 -5.31
C GLY A 45 -5.37 -3.09 -5.33
N HIS A 46 -5.70 -2.11 -4.50
CA HIS A 46 -4.86 -0.94 -4.28
C HIS A 46 -3.47 -1.34 -3.77
N MET A 47 -3.39 -2.13 -2.70
CA MET A 47 -2.11 -2.59 -2.16
C MET A 47 -1.28 -3.37 -3.19
N HIS A 48 -1.91 -4.18 -4.03
CA HIS A 48 -1.22 -4.88 -5.14
C HIS A 48 -0.68 -3.89 -6.18
N ALA A 49 -1.50 -2.94 -6.62
CA ALA A 49 -1.10 -1.92 -7.59
C ALA A 49 0.10 -1.10 -7.08
N VAL A 50 0.08 -0.70 -5.81
CA VAL A 50 1.19 0.01 -5.15
C VAL A 50 2.46 -0.85 -5.10
N TYR A 51 2.35 -2.13 -4.74
CA TYR A 51 3.49 -3.05 -4.74
C TYR A 51 4.09 -3.26 -6.14
N SER A 52 3.25 -3.38 -7.17
CA SER A 52 3.67 -3.48 -8.57
C SER A 52 4.40 -2.22 -9.03
N ALA A 53 3.85 -1.04 -8.75
CA ALA A 53 4.49 0.24 -9.07
C ALA A 53 5.82 0.40 -8.32
N ALA A 54 5.89 0.04 -7.05
CA ALA A 54 7.12 0.06 -6.26
C ALA A 54 8.19 -0.90 -6.82
N THR A 55 7.77 -2.04 -7.36
CA THR A 55 8.69 -2.99 -8.02
C THR A 55 9.28 -2.39 -9.30
N GLN A 56 8.47 -1.70 -10.11
CA GLN A 56 8.95 -0.99 -11.29
C GLN A 56 9.89 0.18 -10.93
N LEU A 57 9.54 0.97 -9.91
CA LEU A 57 10.40 2.03 -9.38
C LEU A 57 11.75 1.48 -8.91
N PHE A 58 11.76 0.36 -8.20
CA PHE A 58 13.00 -0.30 -7.77
C PHE A 58 13.87 -0.72 -8.97
N GLN A 59 13.28 -1.29 -10.01
CA GLN A 59 14.02 -1.68 -11.22
C GLN A 59 14.68 -0.48 -11.92
N MET A 60 14.05 0.70 -11.87
CA MET A 60 14.55 1.92 -12.52
C MET A 60 15.54 2.72 -11.66
N THR A 61 15.42 2.65 -10.33
CA THR A 61 16.16 3.51 -9.41
C THR A 61 17.19 2.78 -8.55
N GLY A 62 17.05 1.47 -8.39
CA GLY A 62 17.84 0.65 -7.45
C GLY A 62 17.50 0.87 -5.96
N MET A 63 16.58 1.78 -5.63
CA MET A 63 16.17 2.04 -4.25
C MET A 63 15.00 1.14 -3.86
N ASP A 64 15.23 0.18 -2.97
CA ASP A 64 14.23 -0.82 -2.60
C ASP A 64 13.27 -0.30 -1.53
N ILE A 65 12.01 -0.08 -1.94
CA ILE A 65 10.89 0.30 -1.09
C ILE A 65 9.78 -0.76 -1.08
N ARG A 66 10.02 -1.96 -1.65
CA ARG A 66 8.96 -2.95 -1.90
C ARG A 66 8.34 -3.48 -0.62
N ALA A 67 9.13 -3.69 0.43
CA ALA A 67 8.63 -4.11 1.74
C ALA A 67 7.72 -3.03 2.36
N ALA A 68 8.12 -1.76 2.28
CA ALA A 68 7.31 -0.63 2.73
C ALA A 68 6.00 -0.53 1.92
N ALA A 69 6.07 -0.71 0.60
CA ALA A 69 4.92 -0.70 -0.29
C ALA A 69 3.94 -1.85 -0.02
N ALA A 70 4.43 -3.06 0.25
CA ALA A 70 3.58 -4.20 0.63
C ALA A 70 2.81 -3.91 1.93
N LEU A 71 3.46 -3.27 2.91
CA LEU A 71 2.89 -3.08 4.24
C LEU A 71 2.21 -1.72 4.47
N HIS A 72 2.27 -0.77 3.52
CA HIS A 72 1.89 0.63 3.77
C HIS A 72 0.48 0.79 4.36
N ASP A 73 -0.45 -0.07 3.93
CA ASP A 73 -1.87 -0.04 4.28
C ASP A 73 -2.35 -1.24 5.11
N ILE A 74 -1.43 -2.08 5.60
CA ILE A 74 -1.81 -3.28 6.35
C ILE A 74 -2.60 -2.96 7.63
N GLY A 75 -2.40 -1.77 8.21
CA GLY A 75 -3.16 -1.26 9.34
C GLY A 75 -4.65 -1.08 9.05
N LYS A 76 -5.08 -0.97 7.79
CA LYS A 76 -6.50 -0.93 7.41
C LYS A 76 -7.24 -2.20 7.86
N PHE A 77 -6.55 -3.34 7.93
CA PHE A 77 -7.15 -4.63 8.28
C PHE A 77 -7.77 -4.67 9.67
N GLN A 78 -7.22 -3.91 10.63
CA GLN A 78 -7.78 -3.81 11.97
C GLN A 78 -9.15 -3.10 12.01
N ASN A 79 -9.42 -2.24 11.03
CA ASN A 79 -10.63 -1.43 10.95
C ASN A 79 -11.71 -2.05 10.03
N LEU A 80 -11.41 -3.10 9.26
CA LEU A 80 -12.31 -3.68 8.25
C LEU A 80 -13.68 -4.08 8.82
N LYS A 81 -13.71 -4.74 9.98
CA LYS A 81 -14.99 -5.17 10.59
C LYS A 81 -15.91 -3.99 10.87
N ARG A 82 -15.35 -2.89 11.38
CA ARG A 82 -16.11 -1.66 11.66
C ARG A 82 -16.54 -0.98 10.37
N ALA A 83 -15.62 -0.89 9.41
CA ALA A 83 -15.83 -0.27 8.12
C ALA A 83 -17.02 -0.92 7.38
N PHE A 84 -16.94 -2.24 7.13
CA PHE A 84 -18.01 -2.96 6.43
C PHE A 84 -19.33 -2.97 7.20
N SER A 85 -19.31 -3.10 8.52
CA SER A 85 -20.54 -3.01 9.31
C SER A 85 -21.22 -1.64 9.22
N LEU A 86 -20.49 -0.56 8.95
CA LEU A 86 -21.09 0.77 8.78
C LEU A 86 -21.83 0.83 7.45
N VAL A 87 -21.19 0.39 6.37
CA VAL A 87 -21.78 0.29 5.03
C VAL A 87 -23.07 -0.52 5.06
N ASP A 88 -23.05 -1.70 5.69
CA ASP A 88 -24.24 -2.57 5.79
C ASP A 88 -25.42 -1.91 6.54
N ARG A 89 -25.12 -1.04 7.52
CA ARG A 89 -26.14 -0.42 8.37
C ARG A 89 -26.72 0.86 7.79
N THR A 90 -25.89 1.67 7.15
CA THR A 90 -26.28 3.01 6.66
C THR A 90 -26.62 3.00 5.17
N GLY A 91 -26.18 2.00 4.42
CA GLY A 91 -26.26 1.99 2.96
C GLY A 91 -25.43 3.11 2.30
N SER A 92 -24.59 3.79 3.08
CA SER A 92 -23.71 4.87 2.61
C SER A 92 -22.25 4.42 2.69
N PRO A 93 -21.37 4.96 1.83
CA PRO A 93 -19.93 4.82 1.99
C PRO A 93 -19.52 5.17 3.42
N GLY A 94 -18.61 4.40 4.02
CA GLY A 94 -18.32 4.54 5.45
C GLY A 94 -16.94 4.05 5.87
N ASN A 95 -16.12 3.59 4.92
CA ASN A 95 -14.85 2.96 5.21
C ASN A 95 -13.74 4.00 5.45
N ALA A 96 -13.81 4.73 6.58
CA ALA A 96 -12.72 5.60 7.02
C ALA A 96 -11.73 4.81 7.89
N TYR A 97 -10.52 4.62 7.37
CA TYR A 97 -9.45 3.89 8.04
C TYR A 97 -8.61 4.84 8.90
N TYR A 98 -9.11 5.25 10.06
CA TYR A 98 -8.38 6.18 10.93
C TYR A 98 -7.09 5.55 11.47
N ASN A 99 -6.01 6.35 11.47
CA ASN A 99 -4.72 6.01 12.06
C ASN A 99 -4.04 4.76 11.47
N HIS A 100 -4.46 4.30 10.27
CA HIS A 100 -3.95 3.07 9.68
C HIS A 100 -2.45 3.17 9.37
N GLU A 101 -1.93 4.35 9.08
CA GLU A 101 -0.51 4.57 8.77
C GLU A 101 0.38 4.35 9.99
N ALA A 102 -0.06 4.79 11.18
CA ALA A 102 0.66 4.53 12.41
C ALA A 102 0.66 3.03 12.74
N VAL A 103 -0.49 2.37 12.58
CA VAL A 103 -0.66 0.93 12.79
C VAL A 103 0.17 0.12 11.80
N SER A 104 0.19 0.49 10.52
CA SER A 104 1.02 -0.14 9.49
C SER A 104 2.51 -0.02 9.83
N ALA A 105 2.94 1.16 10.28
CA ALA A 105 4.33 1.39 10.69
C ALA A 105 4.72 0.61 11.95
N ASP A 106 3.83 0.51 12.94
CA ASP A 106 4.06 -0.29 14.15
C ASP A 106 4.12 -1.79 13.81
N PHE A 107 3.25 -2.26 12.91
CA PHE A 107 3.30 -3.62 12.38
C PHE A 107 4.64 -3.90 11.67
N ALA A 108 5.04 -3.02 10.77
CA ALA A 108 6.31 -3.13 10.05
C ALA A 108 7.52 -3.16 11.00
N GLN A 109 7.51 -2.31 12.03
CA GLN A 109 8.54 -2.30 13.05
C GLN A 109 8.57 -3.61 13.84
N GLY A 110 7.40 -4.13 14.25
CA GLY A 110 7.29 -5.41 14.93
C GLY A 110 7.73 -6.60 14.06
N ALA A 111 7.58 -6.50 12.75
CA ALA A 111 8.05 -7.47 11.76
C ALA A 111 9.55 -7.31 11.41
N GLY A 112 10.25 -6.34 12.00
CA GLY A 112 11.69 -6.16 11.86
C GLY A 112 12.12 -5.32 10.65
N LEU A 113 11.23 -4.55 10.03
CA LEU A 113 11.63 -3.59 8.99
C LEU A 113 12.54 -2.49 9.57
N GLN A 114 13.35 -1.90 8.70
CA GLN A 114 14.22 -0.80 9.09
C GLN A 114 13.40 0.44 9.48
N LEU A 115 14.01 1.27 10.32
CA LEU A 115 13.38 2.50 10.79
C LEU A 115 12.99 3.45 9.63
N ALA A 116 13.78 3.46 8.56
CA ALA A 116 13.49 4.23 7.35
C ALA A 116 12.17 3.79 6.69
N ASP A 117 11.95 2.48 6.54
CA ASP A 117 10.69 1.94 6.01
C ASP A 117 9.49 2.29 6.90
N CYS A 118 9.65 2.11 8.21
CA CYS A 118 8.59 2.43 9.17
C CYS A 118 8.22 3.92 9.13
N LEU A 119 9.22 4.79 8.99
CA LEU A 119 9.03 6.23 8.82
C LEU A 119 8.29 6.54 7.51
N THR A 120 8.74 5.95 6.40
CA THR A 120 8.13 6.10 5.08
C THR A 120 6.66 5.68 5.09
N ILE A 121 6.33 4.52 5.67
CA ILE A 121 4.94 4.06 5.87
C ILE A 121 4.15 5.06 6.71
N ARG A 122 4.67 5.49 7.86
CA ARG A 122 3.95 6.38 8.79
C ARG A 122 3.59 7.74 8.20
N LEU A 123 4.39 8.23 7.25
CA LEU A 123 4.31 9.59 6.74
C LEU A 123 3.72 9.67 5.32
N HIS A 124 3.38 8.55 4.68
CA HIS A 124 3.01 8.55 3.26
C HIS A 124 1.75 9.39 2.96
N HIS A 125 0.79 9.50 3.88
CA HIS A 125 -0.39 10.34 3.70
C HIS A 125 -0.07 11.84 3.51
N PHE A 126 1.11 12.31 3.95
CA PHE A 126 1.50 13.71 3.82
C PHE A 126 1.76 14.13 2.37
N ALA A 127 1.77 13.19 1.42
CA ALA A 127 1.68 13.52 0.00
C ALA A 127 0.34 14.22 -0.33
N TYR A 128 -0.76 13.82 0.32
CA TYR A 128 -2.12 14.28 0.02
C TYR A 128 -2.62 15.35 1.00
N LEU A 129 -2.07 15.38 2.21
CA LEU A 129 -2.46 16.35 3.23
C LEU A 129 -1.63 17.64 3.14
N SER A 130 -2.24 18.73 3.59
CA SER A 130 -1.56 20.01 3.80
C SER A 130 -0.67 19.92 5.04
N ILE A 131 0.64 19.84 4.80
CA ILE A 131 1.69 19.98 5.82
C ILE A 131 2.66 21.05 5.34
N LYS A 132 3.22 21.85 6.27
CA LYS A 132 4.31 22.77 5.93
C LYS A 132 5.55 21.96 5.55
N ASP A 133 6.21 22.31 4.46
CA ASP A 133 7.39 21.61 3.95
C ASP A 133 8.46 21.40 5.03
N GLN A 134 8.78 22.45 5.81
CA GLN A 134 9.72 22.34 6.93
C GLN A 134 9.31 21.31 7.99
N SER A 135 8.00 21.19 8.26
CA SER A 135 7.50 20.20 9.22
C SER A 135 7.63 18.78 8.68
N LEU A 136 7.42 18.57 7.38
CA LEU A 136 7.65 17.27 6.75
C LEU A 136 9.14 16.91 6.73
N ILE A 137 10.02 17.88 6.43
CA ILE A 137 11.49 17.69 6.49
C ILE A 137 11.93 17.27 7.89
N ILE A 138 11.44 17.94 8.94
CA ILE A 138 11.74 17.57 10.33
C ILE A 138 11.25 16.15 10.63
N LYS A 139 10.05 15.76 10.16
CA LYS A 139 9.53 14.40 10.32
C LYS A 139 10.37 13.36 9.57
N LEU A 140 10.90 13.72 8.41
CA LEU A 140 11.88 12.95 7.63
C LEU A 140 13.31 13.02 8.20
N ARG A 141 13.47 13.64 9.38
CA ARG A 141 14.73 13.81 10.11
C ARG A 141 15.79 14.64 9.37
N GLY A 142 15.37 15.43 8.39
CA GLY A 142 16.30 16.18 7.52
C GLY A 142 17.23 15.27 6.72
N ASP A 143 16.90 13.99 6.59
CA ASP A 143 17.72 13.00 5.92
C ASP A 143 17.26 12.78 4.48
N GLN A 144 18.23 12.82 3.57
CA GLN A 144 18.00 12.74 2.13
C GLN A 144 17.49 11.36 1.72
N GLU A 145 18.02 10.28 2.30
CA GLU A 145 17.58 8.93 1.96
C GLU A 145 16.12 8.71 2.40
N ASN A 146 15.75 9.13 3.61
CA ASN A 146 14.37 9.07 4.09
C ASN A 146 13.40 9.84 3.17
N PHE A 147 13.80 11.02 2.68
CA PHE A 147 13.00 11.77 1.72
C PHE A 147 12.78 11.00 0.42
N LEU A 148 13.83 10.40 -0.16
CA LEU A 148 13.71 9.66 -1.41
C LEU A 148 12.83 8.42 -1.27
N ARG A 149 12.99 7.67 -0.17
CA ARG A 149 12.15 6.51 0.12
C ARG A 149 10.69 6.90 0.27
N TRP A 150 10.42 7.97 1.03
CA TRP A 150 9.09 8.54 1.17
C TRP A 150 8.50 8.97 -0.17
N MET A 151 9.26 9.71 -0.98
CA MET A 151 8.84 10.17 -2.30
C MET A 151 8.50 9.00 -3.23
N LEU A 152 9.33 7.96 -3.28
CA LEU A 152 9.06 6.77 -4.09
C LEU A 152 7.83 6.00 -3.61
N LEU A 153 7.61 5.86 -2.30
CA LEU A 153 6.39 5.23 -1.79
C LEU A 153 5.15 6.06 -2.16
N CYS A 154 5.20 7.38 -2.00
CA CYS A 154 4.10 8.26 -2.38
C CYS A 154 3.84 8.26 -3.89
N ALA A 155 4.87 8.11 -4.72
CA ALA A 155 4.70 7.94 -6.15
C ALA A 155 4.01 6.62 -6.49
N ALA A 156 4.44 5.51 -5.87
CA ALA A 156 3.80 4.20 -6.02
C ALA A 156 2.36 4.20 -5.54
N ASP A 157 2.09 4.83 -4.38
CA ASP A 157 0.76 5.01 -3.80
C ASP A 157 -0.13 5.75 -4.80
N ALA A 158 0.31 6.92 -5.28
CA ALA A 158 -0.46 7.73 -6.22
C ALA A 158 -0.78 7.00 -7.54
N VAL A 159 0.17 6.25 -8.09
CA VAL A 159 -0.06 5.37 -9.26
C VAL A 159 -1.10 4.29 -8.92
N GLY A 160 -0.98 3.63 -7.76
CA GLY A 160 -1.89 2.58 -7.31
C GLY A 160 -3.30 3.07 -6.94
N LYS A 161 -3.53 4.38 -6.84
CA LYS A 161 -4.88 4.96 -6.69
C LYS A 161 -5.62 5.07 -8.03
N GLY A 162 -4.88 5.20 -9.14
CA GLY A 162 -5.43 5.16 -10.49
C GLY A 162 -6.01 6.48 -11.02
N TRP A 163 -5.76 7.58 -10.32
CA TRP A 163 -6.12 8.94 -10.79
C TRP A 163 -7.61 9.09 -11.10
N THR A 164 -8.46 8.67 -10.16
CA THR A 164 -9.90 8.94 -10.20
C THR A 164 -10.14 10.42 -10.50
N PRO A 165 -11.30 10.83 -11.07
CA PRO A 165 -11.53 12.23 -11.40
C PRO A 165 -11.24 13.22 -10.25
N ALA A 166 -11.51 12.82 -9.00
CA ALA A 166 -11.21 13.60 -7.79
C ALA A 166 -9.70 13.77 -7.50
N GLN A 167 -8.85 12.93 -8.08
CA GLN A 167 -7.40 12.93 -7.85
C GLN A 167 -6.57 13.46 -9.03
N ARG A 168 -7.17 13.63 -10.22
CA ARG A 168 -6.44 14.17 -11.38
C ARG A 168 -5.79 15.53 -11.07
N GLU A 169 -6.49 16.37 -10.31
CA GLU A 169 -5.94 17.66 -9.86
C GLU A 169 -4.84 17.52 -8.79
N GLN A 170 -4.84 16.44 -8.02
CA GLN A 170 -3.81 16.18 -7.01
C GLN A 170 -2.49 15.70 -7.65
N ARG A 171 -2.55 15.15 -8.86
CA ARG A 171 -1.40 14.63 -9.62
C ARG A 171 -0.30 15.70 -9.78
N SER A 172 -0.68 16.90 -10.21
CA SER A 172 0.24 18.04 -10.33
C SER A 172 0.74 18.50 -8.96
N GLN A 173 -0.15 18.58 -7.96
CA GLN A 173 0.20 19.05 -6.61
C GLN A 173 1.22 18.15 -5.90
N ILE A 174 1.12 16.83 -6.10
CA ILE A 174 2.10 15.85 -5.58
C ILE A 174 3.44 16.04 -6.27
N ALA A 175 3.45 16.14 -7.60
CA ALA A 175 4.69 16.36 -8.35
C ALA A 175 5.38 17.69 -7.94
N GLU A 176 4.63 18.78 -7.82
CA GLU A 176 5.17 20.05 -7.35
C GLU A 176 5.69 19.96 -5.90
N LYS A 177 5.02 19.18 -5.03
CA LYS A 177 5.51 18.93 -3.67
C LYS A 177 6.85 18.20 -3.68
N PHE A 178 7.04 17.22 -4.55
CA PHE A 178 8.32 16.54 -4.71
C PHE A 178 9.42 17.48 -5.19
N GLU A 179 9.13 18.32 -6.19
CA GLU A 179 10.09 19.32 -6.71
C GLU A 179 10.47 20.36 -5.64
N ARG A 180 9.48 20.91 -4.91
CA ARG A 180 9.72 21.87 -3.83
C ARG A 180 10.57 21.28 -2.71
N LEU A 181 10.22 20.09 -2.22
CA LEU A 181 10.99 19.43 -1.16
C LEU A 181 12.40 19.07 -1.62
N SER A 182 12.56 18.58 -2.86
CA SER A 182 13.87 18.29 -3.45
C SER A 182 14.76 19.52 -3.51
N ALA A 183 14.19 20.69 -3.85
CA ALA A 183 14.93 21.95 -3.85
C ALA A 183 15.42 22.34 -2.44
N ILE A 184 14.61 22.10 -1.40
CA ILE A 184 15.00 22.36 -0.01
C ILE A 184 16.10 21.38 0.46
N PHE A 185 16.07 20.14 0.02
CA PHE A 185 17.14 19.16 0.24
C PHE A 185 18.38 19.39 -0.65
N HIS A 186 18.42 20.47 -1.45
CA HIS A 186 19.49 20.78 -2.40
C HIS A 186 19.81 19.64 -3.38
N TYR A 187 18.77 18.90 -3.77
CA TYR A 187 18.90 17.77 -4.67
C TYR A 187 19.19 18.22 -6.11
N ASP A 188 20.03 17.49 -6.83
CA ASP A 188 20.21 17.74 -8.26
C ASP A 188 18.87 17.51 -8.98
N ARG A 189 18.41 18.52 -9.72
CA ARG A 189 17.21 18.44 -10.55
C ARG A 189 17.28 17.31 -11.60
N ASN A 190 18.50 16.87 -11.94
CA ASN A 190 18.73 15.77 -12.85
C ASN A 190 18.87 14.40 -12.14
N ASN A 191 18.61 14.34 -10.84
CA ASN A 191 18.76 13.09 -10.12
C ASN A 191 17.76 12.04 -10.64
N PRO A 192 18.23 10.83 -11.01
CA PRO A 192 17.39 9.82 -11.66
C PRO A 192 16.24 9.34 -10.77
N VAL A 193 16.39 9.34 -9.45
CA VAL A 193 15.32 8.94 -8.52
C VAL A 193 14.18 9.95 -8.53
N LEU A 194 14.51 11.24 -8.50
CA LEU A 194 13.52 12.32 -8.58
C LEU A 194 12.79 12.31 -9.92
N LEU A 195 13.54 12.23 -11.03
CA LEU A 195 12.96 12.20 -12.36
C LEU A 195 12.03 10.99 -12.55
N THR A 196 12.41 9.83 -12.03
CA THR A 196 11.58 8.62 -12.10
C THR A 196 10.31 8.76 -11.25
N ALA A 197 10.41 9.29 -10.03
CA ALA A 197 9.23 9.52 -9.19
C ALA A 197 8.26 10.54 -9.81
N LEU A 198 8.78 11.61 -10.43
CA LEU A 198 7.98 12.59 -11.14
C LEU A 198 7.30 12.00 -12.37
N ALA A 199 8.01 11.19 -13.18
CA ALA A 199 7.43 10.48 -14.31
C ALA A 199 6.33 9.53 -13.85
N ALA A 200 6.56 8.77 -12.77
CA ALA A 200 5.54 7.89 -12.20
C ALA A 200 4.27 8.66 -11.80
N VAL A 201 4.42 9.74 -11.05
CA VAL A 201 3.29 10.57 -10.66
C VAL A 201 2.62 11.22 -11.86
N ARG A 202 3.34 11.67 -12.89
CA ARG A 202 2.75 12.45 -14.00
C ARG A 202 2.18 11.60 -15.14
N GLU A 203 2.77 10.45 -15.40
CA GLU A 203 2.59 9.73 -16.67
C GLU A 203 2.13 8.29 -16.49
N TRP A 204 2.46 7.64 -15.37
CA TRP A 204 2.15 6.21 -15.25
C TRP A 204 0.67 5.96 -15.04
N GLU A 205 0.16 4.98 -15.76
CA GLU A 205 -1.19 4.49 -15.63
C GLU A 205 -1.29 3.46 -14.52
N LEU A 206 -2.52 3.22 -14.08
CA LEU A 206 -2.83 2.22 -13.07
C LEU A 206 -2.36 0.82 -13.54
N PRO A 207 -1.54 0.10 -12.74
CA PRO A 207 -1.15 -1.26 -13.07
C PRO A 207 -2.35 -2.21 -13.11
N GLU A 208 -2.30 -3.21 -13.99
CA GLU A 208 -3.28 -4.31 -13.95
C GLU A 208 -3.18 -5.08 -12.63
N VAL A 209 -4.34 -5.40 -12.05
CA VAL A 209 -4.45 -6.09 -10.77
C VAL A 209 -5.29 -7.35 -10.95
N PRO A 210 -4.87 -8.50 -10.38
CA PRO A 210 -5.66 -9.72 -10.44
C PRO A 210 -6.98 -9.57 -9.67
N VAL A 211 -8.01 -10.30 -10.12
CA VAL A 211 -9.26 -10.40 -9.36
C VAL A 211 -9.02 -11.30 -8.15
N PHE A 212 -9.15 -10.73 -6.95
CA PHE A 212 -9.12 -11.49 -5.70
C PHE A 212 -10.48 -12.15 -5.49
N THR A 213 -10.48 -13.47 -5.27
CA THR A 213 -11.71 -14.19 -4.93
C THR A 213 -11.59 -14.78 -3.53
N GLY A 214 -12.59 -14.51 -2.70
CA GLY A 214 -12.70 -15.11 -1.36
C GLY A 214 -13.13 -16.58 -1.40
N ARG A 215 -13.41 -17.13 -2.59
CA ARG A 215 -13.83 -18.53 -2.73
C ARG A 215 -12.73 -19.42 -2.18
N GLN A 216 -13.08 -20.21 -1.18
CA GLN A 216 -12.31 -21.41 -0.88
C GLN A 216 -12.31 -22.22 -2.18
N THR A 217 -11.18 -22.31 -2.85
CA THR A 217 -10.94 -23.53 -3.60
C THR A 217 -11.06 -24.61 -2.53
N HIS A 218 -12.14 -25.37 -2.56
CA HIS A 218 -12.13 -26.71 -2.00
C HIS A 218 -11.05 -27.45 -2.78
N SER A 219 -9.79 -27.26 -2.40
CA SER A 219 -8.80 -28.29 -2.56
C SER A 219 -9.45 -29.48 -1.89
N GLN A 220 -9.89 -30.43 -2.71
CA GLN A 220 -10.37 -31.71 -2.25
C GLN A 220 -9.43 -32.18 -1.13
N PRO A 221 -9.94 -32.73 -0.02
CA PRO A 221 -9.04 -33.34 0.94
C PRO A 221 -8.18 -34.32 0.14
N ALA A 222 -6.86 -34.12 0.17
CA ALA A 222 -5.93 -35.08 -0.37
C ALA A 222 -6.39 -36.44 0.15
N GLU A 223 -6.78 -37.35 -0.74
CA GLU A 223 -7.12 -38.70 -0.36
C GLU A 223 -5.98 -39.20 0.50
N VAL A 224 -6.25 -39.33 1.81
CA VAL A 224 -5.40 -40.06 2.71
C VAL A 224 -5.50 -41.49 2.20
N ARG A 225 -4.57 -41.87 1.33
CA ARG A 225 -4.34 -43.26 0.99
C ARG A 225 -4.00 -43.95 2.29
N GLN A 226 -4.99 -44.60 2.90
CA GLN A 226 -4.76 -45.48 4.02
C GLN A 226 -3.74 -46.53 3.54
N PRO A 227 -2.67 -46.79 4.29
CA PRO A 227 -1.78 -47.90 3.97
C PRO A 227 -2.61 -49.18 4.07
N THR A 228 -2.72 -49.89 2.95
CA THR A 228 -3.30 -51.23 2.91
C THR A 228 -2.51 -52.12 3.88
N PRO A 229 -3.14 -52.77 4.87
CA PRO A 229 -2.43 -53.72 5.70
C PRO A 229 -2.05 -54.92 4.84
N ARG A 230 -0.75 -55.16 4.70
CA ARG A 230 -0.25 -56.45 4.22
C ARG A 230 -0.51 -57.46 5.32
N PHE A 231 -1.51 -58.31 5.12
CA PHE A 231 -1.56 -59.60 5.80
C PHE A 231 -0.67 -60.58 5.01
N ASN A 232 0.08 -61.38 5.78
CA ASN A 232 1.15 -62.30 5.38
C ASN A 232 0.92 -63.08 4.09
#